data_AF-A0A2W6B9M3-F1
#
_entry.id   AF-A0A2W6B9M3-F1
#
_cell.length_a   1.000
_cell.length_b   1.000
_cell.length_c   1.000
_cell.angle_alpha   90.00
_cell.angle_beta   90.00
_cell.angle_gamma   90.00
#
_symmetry.space_group_name_H-M   'P 1'
#
loop_
_entity.id
_entity.type
_entity.pdbx_description
1 polymer ?
#
loop_
_entity_poly.entity_id
_entity_poly.type
_entity_poly.pdbx_seq_one_letter_code
_entity_poly.pdbx_strand_id
1 'polypeptide(L)'
;PYNQHFPIRDILGAVHGYVEKTRRRVSFEYVLLHGVNDRPQLALELARLLRPLRGLAHVNVIPWNPFVGGRFVRSEGPDAETFVGVLREAGIKATIRYSKGLDISAACGQLREREEPATRSLVPS
;
A
#
# COMPACT_ATOMS: atom_id res chain seq x y z
N PRO A 1 5.20 17.96 11.67
CA PRO A 1 4.30 16.94 11.07
C PRO A 1 2.92 17.54 10.75
N TYR A 2 2.43 17.40 9.52
CA TYR A 2 1.18 18.08 9.09
C TYR A 2 -0.05 17.64 9.89
N ASN A 3 -0.10 16.37 10.35
CA ASN A 3 -1.15 15.85 11.23
C ASN A 3 -1.23 16.52 12.62
N GLN A 4 -0.24 17.32 13.01
CA GLN A 4 -0.31 18.13 14.25
C GLN A 4 -1.03 19.45 14.03
N HIS A 5 -1.18 19.90 12.78
CA HIS A 5 -1.84 21.16 12.44
C HIS A 5 -3.29 20.97 12.02
N PHE A 6 -3.65 19.78 11.50
CA PHE A 6 -5.02 19.43 11.13
C PHE A 6 -5.35 18.01 11.60
N PRO A 7 -6.16 17.85 12.66
CA PRO A 7 -6.69 16.56 13.07
C PRO A 7 -7.36 15.86 11.88
N ILE A 8 -7.14 14.54 11.76
CA ILE A 8 -7.75 13.74 10.68
C ILE A 8 -9.29 13.89 10.61
N ARG A 9 -9.93 14.14 11.76
CA ARG A 9 -11.38 14.37 11.84
C ARG A 9 -11.80 15.62 11.09
N ASP A 10 -11.01 16.69 11.14
CA ASP A 10 -11.34 17.95 10.46
C ASP A 10 -11.17 17.81 8.95
N ILE A 11 -10.12 17.11 8.51
CA ILE A 11 -9.91 16.76 7.10
C ILE A 11 -11.09 15.92 6.59
N LEU A 12 -11.49 14.87 7.31
CA LEU A 12 -12.61 14.02 6.93
C LEU A 12 -13.94 14.79 6.95
N GLY A 13 -14.13 15.74 7.88
CA GLY A 13 -15.29 16.62 7.91
C GLY A 13 -15.37 17.51 6.67
N ALA A 14 -14.26 18.12 6.26
CA ALA A 14 -14.17 18.91 5.03
C ALA A 14 -14.46 18.05 3.78
N VAL A 15 -13.90 16.84 3.73
CA VAL A 15 -14.16 15.88 2.65
C VAL A 15 -15.63 15.50 2.59
N HIS A 16 -16.26 15.24 3.75
CA HIS A 16 -17.69 14.93 3.81
C HIS A 16 -18.52 16.07 3.22
N GLY A 17 -18.27 17.32 3.65
CA GLY A 17 -18.97 18.49 3.13
C GLY A 17 -18.77 18.69 1.62
N TYR A 18 -17.58 18.40 1.09
CA TYR A 18 -17.32 18.41 -0.35
C TYR A 18 -18.12 17.33 -1.09
N VAL A 19 -18.13 16.10 -0.58
CA VAL A 19 -18.84 14.96 -1.19
C VAL A 19 -20.35 15.19 -1.16
N GLU A 20 -20.91 15.70 -0.06
CA GLU A 20 -22.35 15.99 0.03
C GLU A 20 -22.79 17.02 -1.01
N LYS A 21 -22.01 18.08 -1.19
CA LYS A 21 -22.30 19.17 -2.13
C LYS A 21 -22.12 18.77 -3.58
N THR A 22 -21.05 18.04 -3.89
CA THR A 22 -20.64 17.79 -5.29
C THR A 22 -21.04 16.42 -5.81
N ARG A 23 -21.32 15.47 -4.92
CA ARG A 23 -21.48 14.03 -5.23
C ARG A 23 -20.32 13.43 -6.01
N ARG A 24 -19.15 14.08 -6.01
CA ARG A 24 -17.94 13.60 -6.67
C ARG A 24 -17.24 12.59 -5.77
N ARG A 25 -16.70 11.55 -6.39
CA ARG A 25 -15.85 10.56 -5.72
C ARG A 25 -14.54 11.21 -5.29
N VAL A 26 -14.07 10.88 -4.10
CA VAL A 26 -12.78 11.29 -3.54
C VAL A 26 -11.85 10.09 -3.49
N SER A 27 -10.59 10.32 -3.88
CA SER A 27 -9.53 9.32 -3.80
C SER A 27 -8.62 9.63 -2.63
N PHE A 28 -8.36 8.63 -1.79
CA PHE A 28 -7.40 8.68 -0.70
C PHE A 28 -6.15 7.92 -1.11
N GLU A 29 -4.98 8.48 -0.85
CA GLU A 29 -3.71 7.78 -0.99
C GLU A 29 -3.30 7.22 0.38
N TYR A 30 -3.01 5.92 0.43
CA TYR A 30 -2.61 5.22 1.64
C TYR A 30 -1.28 4.54 1.41
N VAL A 31 -0.21 5.10 1.98
CA VAL A 31 1.11 4.49 1.93
C VAL A 31 1.16 3.33 2.91
N LEU A 32 1.43 2.13 2.40
CA LEU A 32 1.49 0.89 3.17
C LEU A 32 2.92 0.58 3.59
N LEU A 33 3.15 0.54 4.90
CA LEU A 33 4.44 0.36 5.55
C LEU A 33 4.39 -0.92 6.38
N HIS A 34 5.37 -1.80 6.13
CA HIS A 34 5.40 -3.12 6.76
C HIS A 34 5.49 -3.04 8.28
N GLY A 35 4.62 -3.76 8.98
CA GLY A 35 4.57 -3.84 10.44
C GLY A 35 4.12 -2.55 11.15
N VAL A 36 3.93 -1.45 10.41
CA VAL A 36 3.51 -0.17 10.95
C VAL A 36 2.00 0.00 10.78
N ASN A 37 1.53 -0.03 9.53
CA ASN A 37 0.14 0.33 9.21
C ASN A 37 -0.54 -0.61 8.19
N ASP A 38 0.01 -1.81 8.00
CA ASP A 38 -0.43 -2.83 7.03
C ASP A 38 -1.28 -3.95 7.63
N ARG A 39 -1.57 -3.87 8.93
CA ARG A 39 -2.40 -4.86 9.62
C ARG A 39 -3.87 -4.81 9.16
N PRO A 40 -4.55 -5.96 8.99
CA PRO A 40 -5.96 -6.03 8.61
C PRO A 40 -6.90 -5.20 9.49
N GLN A 41 -6.61 -5.09 10.78
CA GLN A 41 -7.41 -4.31 11.73
C GLN A 41 -7.43 -2.82 11.37
N LEU A 42 -6.33 -2.28 10.85
CA LEU A 42 -6.24 -0.89 10.41
C LEU A 42 -7.01 -0.65 9.12
N ALA A 43 -7.11 -1.65 8.23
CA ALA A 43 -8.02 -1.58 7.08
C ALA A 43 -9.49 -1.47 7.52
N LEU A 44 -9.90 -2.23 8.55
CA LEU A 44 -11.26 -2.13 9.12
C LEU A 44 -11.52 -0.76 9.75
N GLU A 45 -10.55 -0.21 10.49
CA GLU A 45 -10.66 1.13 11.06
C GLU A 45 -10.75 2.21 9.98
N LEU A 46 -9.91 2.12 8.94
CA LEU A 46 -9.98 3.00 7.77
C LEU A 46 -11.35 2.89 7.09
N ALA A 47 -11.88 1.68 6.91
CA ALA A 47 -13.20 1.49 6.33
C ALA A 47 -14.28 2.18 7.15
N ARG A 48 -14.27 2.04 8.49
CA ARG A 48 -15.22 2.74 9.39
C ARG A 48 -15.17 4.26 9.22
N LEU A 49 -13.98 4.83 9.07
CA LEU A 49 -13.81 6.27 8.85
C LEU A 49 -14.38 6.74 7.51
N LEU A 50 -14.31 5.89 6.48
CA LEU A 50 -14.74 6.24 5.12
C LEU A 50 -16.21 5.89 4.82
N ARG A 51 -16.86 5.05 5.64
CA ARG A 51 -18.28 4.69 5.49
C ARG A 51 -19.25 5.88 5.32
N PRO A 52 -19.09 7.02 6.04
CA PRO A 52 -19.96 8.18 5.87
C PRO A 52 -19.97 8.77 4.44
N LEU A 53 -18.95 8.48 3.61
CA LEU A 53 -18.87 8.94 2.23
C LEU A 53 -19.76 8.14 1.26
N ARG A 54 -20.57 7.19 1.75
CA ARG A 54 -21.63 6.48 0.99
C ARG A 54 -21.15 5.89 -0.34
N GLY A 55 -19.98 5.25 -0.33
CA GLY A 55 -19.39 4.61 -1.52
C GLY A 55 -18.73 5.56 -2.52
N LEU A 56 -18.62 6.85 -2.18
CA LEU A 56 -17.89 7.87 -2.94
C LEU A 56 -16.44 8.02 -2.48
N ALA A 57 -15.90 7.03 -1.76
CA ALA A 57 -14.49 6.92 -1.42
C ALA A 57 -13.81 5.87 -2.31
N HIS A 58 -12.58 6.15 -2.72
CA HIS A 58 -11.67 5.18 -3.31
C HIS A 58 -10.33 5.24 -2.58
N VAL A 59 -9.76 4.11 -2.19
CA VAL A 59 -8.43 4.05 -1.56
C VAL A 59 -7.40 3.50 -2.55
N ASN A 60 -6.38 4.30 -2.84
CA ASN A 60 -5.20 3.87 -3.56
C ASN A 60 -4.14 3.44 -2.54
N VAL A 61 -3.96 2.13 -2.37
CA VAL A 61 -2.92 1.58 -1.49
C VAL A 61 -1.61 1.57 -2.25
N ILE A 62 -0.59 2.23 -1.70
CA ILE A 62 0.73 2.41 -2.31
C ILE A 62 1.74 1.70 -1.42
N PRO A 63 2.21 0.50 -1.78
CA PRO A 63 3.28 -0.17 -1.07
C PRO A 63 4.52 0.71 -1.06
N TRP A 64 5.12 0.88 0.11
CA TRP A 64 6.30 1.71 0.28
C TRP A 64 7.43 1.31 -0.67
N ASN A 65 8.14 2.31 -1.20
CA ASN A 65 9.34 2.09 -2.00
C ASN A 65 10.57 2.37 -1.12
N PRO A 66 11.32 1.33 -0.71
CA PRO A 66 12.47 1.52 0.16
C PRO A 66 13.60 2.25 -0.59
N PHE A 67 14.37 3.05 0.16
CA PHE A 67 15.57 3.73 -0.33
C PHE A 67 16.73 3.51 0.64
N VAL A 68 17.97 3.68 0.16
CA VAL A 68 19.18 3.47 0.97
C VAL A 68 19.18 4.41 2.18
N GLY A 69 19.31 3.85 3.39
CA GLY A 69 19.23 4.60 4.65
C GLY A 69 17.81 4.86 5.16
N GLY A 70 16.78 4.38 4.46
CA GLY A 70 15.39 4.44 4.91
C GLY A 70 15.11 3.51 6.10
N ARG A 71 14.23 3.96 7.01
CA ARG A 71 13.83 3.19 8.22
C ARG A 71 12.64 2.27 8.01
N PHE A 72 11.92 2.41 6.91
CA PHE A 72 10.68 1.69 6.65
C PHE A 72 10.87 0.59 5.60
N VAL A 73 10.18 -0.52 5.84
CA VAL A 73 10.18 -1.70 4.99
C VAL A 73 8.89 -1.72 4.16
N ARG A 74 9.00 -2.23 2.93
CA ARG A 74 7.86 -2.44 2.04
C ARG A 74 7.04 -3.63 2.51
N SER A 75 5.73 -3.48 2.60
CA SER A 75 4.83 -4.64 2.81
C SER A 75 4.92 -5.61 1.64
N GLU A 76 4.93 -6.90 1.93
CA GLU A 76 4.97 -7.93 0.89
C GLU A 76 3.68 -7.91 0.07
N GLY A 77 3.72 -8.49 -1.14
CA GLY A 77 2.54 -8.58 -2.03
C GLY A 77 1.30 -9.13 -1.33
N PRO A 78 1.40 -10.28 -0.60
CA PRO A 78 0.27 -10.86 0.11
C PRO A 78 -0.35 -9.94 1.19
N ASP A 79 0.47 -9.16 1.90
CA ASP A 79 -0.01 -8.23 2.93
C ASP A 79 -0.82 -7.09 2.30
N ALA A 80 -0.31 -6.52 1.21
CA ALA A 80 -0.99 -5.46 0.47
C ALA A 80 -2.31 -5.94 -0.14
N GLU A 81 -2.32 -7.17 -0.67
CA GLU A 81 -3.53 -7.83 -1.18
C GLU A 81 -4.55 -8.08 -0.08
N THR A 82 -4.11 -8.60 1.07
CA THR A 82 -4.96 -8.81 2.24
C THR A 82 -5.59 -7.50 2.72
N PHE A 83 -4.79 -6.44 2.84
CA PHE A 83 -5.27 -5.13 3.26
C PHE A 83 -6.33 -4.57 2.32
N VAL A 84 -6.10 -4.68 1.00
CA VAL A 84 -7.07 -4.26 -0.02
C VAL A 84 -8.31 -5.15 -0.04
N GLY A 85 -8.16 -6.45 0.19
CA GLY A 85 -9.27 -7.41 0.32
C GLY A 85 -10.22 -7.00 1.44
N VAL A 86 -9.68 -6.74 2.63
CA VAL A 86 -10.45 -6.28 3.80
C VAL A 86 -11.21 -4.98 3.52
N LEU A 87 -10.58 -4.01 2.85
CA LEU A 87 -11.26 -2.77 2.46
C LEU A 87 -12.45 -3.04 1.53
N ARG A 88 -12.26 -3.91 0.53
CA ARG A 88 -13.30 -4.25 -0.44
C ARG A 88 -14.47 -4.99 0.20
N GLU A 89 -14.17 -5.96 1.07
CA GLU A 89 -15.19 -6.69 1.86
C GLU A 89 -15.98 -5.75 2.76
N ALA A 90 -15.34 -4.71 3.31
CA ALA A 90 -16.00 -3.67 4.09
C ALA A 90 -16.75 -2.62 3.24
N GLY A 91 -16.83 -2.80 1.92
CA GLY A 91 -17.57 -1.92 1.00
C GLY A 91 -16.81 -0.68 0.52
N ILE A 92 -15.49 -0.62 0.73
CA ILE A 92 -14.63 0.48 0.26
C ILE A 92 -13.94 0.07 -1.03
N LYS A 93 -14.11 0.88 -2.09
CA LYS A 93 -13.38 0.68 -3.36
C LYS A 93 -11.89 0.89 -3.12
N ALA A 94 -11.07 -0.10 -3.42
CA ALA A 94 -9.63 -0.03 -3.20
C ALA A 94 -8.82 -0.70 -4.32
N THR A 95 -7.64 -0.15 -4.60
CA THR A 95 -6.68 -0.63 -5.61
C THR A 95 -5.26 -0.51 -5.09
N ILE A 96 -4.42 -1.50 -5.41
CA ILE A 96 -2.97 -1.40 -5.17
C ILE A 96 -2.34 -0.62 -6.34
N ARG A 97 -1.46 0.33 -6.02
CA ARG A 97 -0.65 1.08 -6.99
C ARG A 97 0.81 0.72 -6.80
N TYR A 98 1.28 -0.22 -7.60
CA TYR A 98 2.69 -0.57 -7.66
C TYR A 98 3.47 0.46 -8.49
N SER A 99 4.71 0.73 -8.08
CA SER A 99 5.64 1.54 -8.87
C SER A 99 6.15 0.73 -10.06
N LYS A 100 6.11 1.30 -11.27
CA LYS A 100 6.40 0.62 -12.56
C LYS A 100 7.74 -0.12 -12.63
N GLY A 101 8.72 0.18 -11.78
CA GLY A 101 10.05 -0.47 -11.78
C GLY A 101 10.24 -1.63 -10.81
N LEU A 102 9.41 -1.74 -9.75
CA LEU A 102 9.54 -2.79 -8.71
C LEU A 102 8.63 -3.99 -8.95
N ASP A 103 7.59 -3.79 -9.77
CA ASP A 103 6.63 -4.83 -10.15
C ASP A 103 7.25 -5.90 -11.06
N ILE A 104 8.28 -5.51 -11.85
CA ILE A 104 9.00 -6.42 -12.75
C ILE A 104 9.73 -7.50 -11.94
N SER A 105 10.31 -7.12 -10.80
CA SER A 105 11.02 -8.06 -9.92
C SER A 105 10.09 -8.99 -9.14
N ALA A 106 8.82 -8.63 -8.95
CA ALA A 106 7.84 -9.47 -8.25
C ALA A 106 7.07 -10.40 -9.21
N ALA A 107 6.91 -10.03 -10.49
CA ALA A 107 6.26 -10.86 -11.50
C ALA A 107 7.20 -11.90 -12.15
N CYS A 108 8.52 -11.71 -12.12
CA CYS A 108 9.51 -12.63 -12.72
C CYS A 108 10.13 -13.60 -11.70
N GLY A 109 9.30 -14.42 -11.05
CA GLY A 109 9.75 -15.45 -10.11
C GLY A 109 10.03 -16.83 -10.70
N GLN A 110 10.04 -17.01 -12.04
CA GLN A 110 10.03 -18.34 -12.66
C GLN A 110 11.21 -18.72 -13.57
N LEU A 111 12.22 -17.85 -13.74
CA LEU A 111 13.42 -18.22 -14.49
C LEU A 111 14.66 -17.90 -13.65
N ARG A 112 14.93 -18.75 -12.66
CA ARG A 112 16.27 -18.87 -12.09
C ARG A 112 17.08 -19.73 -13.05
N GLU A 113 17.89 -19.08 -13.87
CA GLU A 113 19.00 -19.73 -14.57
C GLU A 113 19.94 -20.30 -13.48
N ARG A 114 20.12 -21.62 -13.50
CA ARG A 114 21.12 -22.29 -12.67
C ARG A 114 22.49 -21.95 -13.25
N GLU A 115 23.15 -20.93 -12.72
CA GLU A 115 24.60 -20.84 -12.90
C GLU A 115 25.26 -21.69 -11.82
N GLU A 116 25.94 -22.75 -12.28
CA GLU A 116 26.75 -23.62 -11.43
C GLU A 116 27.90 -22.84 -10.80
N PRO A 117 28.29 -23.15 -9.55
CA PRO A 117 29.45 -22.53 -8.94
C PRO A 117 30.72 -22.98 -9.68
N ALA A 118 31.43 -22.02 -10.28
CA ALA A 118 32.77 -22.23 -10.80
C ALA A 118 33.68 -22.75 -9.68
N THR A 119 33.96 -24.05 -9.72
CA THR A 119 34.92 -24.69 -8.82
C THR A 119 36.31 -24.15 -9.12
N ARG A 120 36.89 -23.51 -8.10
CA ARG A 120 38.29 -23.13 -8.03
C ARG A 120 39.12 -24.39 -7.72
N SER A 121 40.03 -24.77 -8.62
CA SER A 121 41.15 -25.67 -8.30
C SER A 121 42.28 -25.42 -9.31
N LEU A 122 43.31 -24.66 -8.93
CA LEU A 122 44.61 -25.15 -8.43
C LEU A 122 45.55 -25.64 -9.55
N VAL A 123 46.61 -24.85 -9.75
CA VAL A 123 47.83 -25.15 -10.50
C VAL A 123 48.50 -26.41 -9.89
N PRO A 124 49.17 -27.25 -10.68
CA PRO A 124 50.63 -27.28 -10.52
C PRO A 124 51.45 -27.46 -11.82
N SER A 125 52.64 -26.84 -11.74
CA SER A 125 53.96 -27.13 -12.35
C SER A 125 54.07 -27.58 -13.80
#